data_AF-A0A0P9USS4-F1
#
_entry.id   AF-A0A0P9USS4-F1
#
_cell.length_a   1.000
_cell.length_b   1.000
_cell.length_c   1.000
_cell.angle_alpha   90.00
_cell.angle_beta   90.00
_cell.angle_gamma   90.00
#
_symmetry.space_group_name_H-M   'P 1'
#
loop_
_entity.id
_entity.type
_entity.pdbx_description
1 polymer ?
#
loop_
_entity_poly.entity_id
_entity_poly.type
_entity_poly.pdbx_seq_one_letter_code
_entity_poly.pdbx_strand_id
1 'polypeptide(L)'
;MLGYNESKVGAKPPVDWAAMFDTKTYPGKRSLYKWPSPGVLELALLADGVAPDKLYPLDLDRAFKKLDTIKKDIVWWGGGAQSQQLLASGEVAMGQMWNGRVYALQQDGAPVGVSWKQNLVMADFLVVPKGAKNKDAAMKFIANATSAKGQADFSNLSAYAPVNTQSVARLDSTLAPNLPTAHVADQITLDFAYWAKNGADIATRWNEWLVK
;
A
#
# COMPACT_ATOMS: atom_id res chain seq x y z
N MET A 1 -3.83 0.51 0.49
CA MET A 1 -5.24 0.60 0.93
C MET A 1 -5.35 0.17 2.39
N LEU A 2 -6.51 0.33 3.02
CA LEU A 2 -6.74 -0.11 4.39
C LEU A 2 -7.34 -1.53 4.37
N GLY A 3 -6.60 -2.50 4.89
CA GLY A 3 -7.07 -3.87 5.09
C GLY A 3 -7.41 -4.11 6.56
N TYR A 4 -8.44 -4.91 6.83
CA TYR A 4 -8.85 -5.23 8.19
C TYR A 4 -9.28 -6.69 8.34
N ASN A 5 -9.11 -7.25 9.53
CA ASN A 5 -9.62 -8.57 9.87
C ASN A 5 -11.05 -8.41 10.40
N GLU A 6 -12.01 -9.05 9.73
CA GLU A 6 -13.45 -8.94 10.01
C GLU A 6 -13.81 -9.45 11.41
N SER A 7 -13.05 -10.41 11.94
CA SER A 7 -13.25 -10.91 13.31
C SER A 7 -12.71 -9.98 14.40
N LYS A 8 -11.91 -8.98 14.02
CA LYS A 8 -11.25 -8.03 14.95
C LYS A 8 -11.87 -6.63 14.91
N VAL A 9 -12.59 -6.29 13.84
CA VAL A 9 -13.34 -5.04 13.76
C VAL A 9 -14.79 -5.30 14.15
N GLY A 10 -15.39 -4.41 14.93
CA GLY A 10 -16.79 -4.53 15.32
C GLY A 10 -17.75 -4.36 14.14
N ALA A 11 -19.04 -4.17 14.41
CA ALA A 11 -20.07 -4.03 13.38
C ALA A 11 -19.89 -2.85 12.41
N LYS A 12 -19.03 -1.88 12.74
CA LYS A 12 -18.66 -0.76 11.87
C LYS A 12 -17.28 -1.02 11.28
N PRO A 13 -17.14 -1.34 9.99
CA PRO A 13 -15.83 -1.48 9.36
C PRO A 13 -15.04 -0.15 9.38
N PRO A 14 -13.70 -0.18 9.46
CA PRO A 14 -12.87 1.01 9.26
C PRO A 14 -12.95 1.47 7.81
N VAL A 15 -13.17 2.78 7.61
CA VAL A 15 -13.40 3.34 6.28
C VAL A 15 -12.16 4.06 5.75
N ASP A 16 -11.56 4.97 6.51
CA ASP A 16 -10.50 5.85 6.01
C ASP A 16 -9.25 5.80 6.90
N TRP A 17 -8.26 6.64 6.59
CA TRP A 17 -7.05 6.69 7.41
C TRP A 17 -7.30 7.24 8.81
N ALA A 18 -8.36 8.01 9.06
CA ALA A 18 -8.69 8.43 10.43
C ALA A 18 -9.09 7.24 11.30
N ALA A 19 -9.83 6.27 10.76
CA ALA A 19 -10.18 5.03 11.46
C ALA A 19 -8.93 4.23 11.89
N MET A 20 -7.86 4.25 11.09
CA MET A 20 -6.57 3.62 11.42
C MET A 20 -5.93 4.17 12.71
N PHE A 21 -6.24 5.42 13.07
CA PHE A 21 -5.70 6.09 14.26
C PHE A 21 -6.70 6.15 15.43
N ASP A 22 -7.97 5.79 15.22
CA ASP A 22 -8.98 5.74 16.29
C ASP A 22 -8.92 4.41 17.05
N THR A 23 -7.99 4.35 18.01
CA THR A 23 -7.77 3.16 18.84
C THR A 23 -8.86 2.89 19.86
N LYS A 24 -9.79 3.84 20.07
CA LYS A 24 -10.93 3.67 20.98
C LYS A 24 -12.06 2.94 20.29
N THR A 25 -12.43 3.37 19.09
CA THR A 25 -13.46 2.70 18.29
C THR A 25 -12.97 1.36 17.75
N TYR A 26 -11.69 1.31 17.37
CA TYR A 26 -11.07 0.15 16.75
C TYR A 26 -9.88 -0.36 17.58
N PRO A 27 -10.09 -1.06 18.71
CA PRO A 27 -8.98 -1.55 19.54
C PRO A 27 -8.08 -2.57 18.82
N GLY A 28 -6.90 -2.85 19.38
CA GLY A 28 -5.97 -3.89 18.87
C GLY A 28 -4.64 -3.35 18.35
N LYS A 29 -3.88 -4.19 17.62
CA LYS A 29 -2.66 -3.77 16.93
C LYS A 29 -2.94 -3.36 15.48
N ARG A 30 -1.99 -2.66 14.89
CA ARG A 30 -2.06 -1.99 13.60
C ARG A 30 -0.85 -2.36 12.77
N SER A 31 -1.00 -2.63 11.49
CA SER A 31 0.14 -2.92 10.62
C SER A 31 0.50 -1.75 9.72
N LEU A 32 1.78 -1.38 9.69
CA LEU A 32 2.32 -0.37 8.77
C LEU A 32 3.63 -0.86 8.15
N TYR A 33 3.93 -0.37 6.94
CA TYR A 33 5.14 -0.75 6.23
C TYR A 33 6.38 -0.21 6.94
N LYS A 34 7.41 -1.05 7.10
CA LYS A 34 8.61 -0.74 7.89
C LYS A 34 9.53 0.29 7.22
N TRP A 35 9.62 0.26 5.90
CA TRP A 35 10.68 0.96 5.18
C TRP A 35 10.27 2.39 4.81
N PRO A 36 11.21 3.36 4.79
CA PRO A 36 10.92 4.74 4.43
C PRO A 36 10.60 4.84 2.92
N SER A 37 9.32 4.72 2.59
CA SER A 37 8.79 4.80 1.23
C SER A 37 7.51 5.65 1.20
N PRO A 38 7.08 6.11 0.01
CA PRO A 38 5.75 6.70 -0.15
C PRO A 38 4.68 5.80 0.46
N GLY A 39 3.78 6.37 1.26
CA GLY A 39 2.67 5.65 1.89
C GLY A 39 2.39 6.08 3.33
N VAL A 40 3.29 5.74 4.25
CA VAL A 40 3.01 5.83 5.70
C VAL A 40 2.93 7.27 6.21
N LEU A 41 3.75 8.18 5.65
CA LEU A 41 3.71 9.58 6.04
C LEU A 41 2.46 10.28 5.51
N GLU A 42 2.05 9.96 4.28
CA GLU A 42 0.86 10.48 3.63
C GLU A 42 -0.42 10.02 4.34
N LEU A 43 -0.55 8.73 4.64
CA LEU A 43 -1.71 8.25 5.40
C LEU A 43 -1.79 8.87 6.80
N ALA A 44 -0.65 9.15 7.45
CA ALA A 44 -0.65 9.83 8.74
C ALA A 44 -1.18 11.27 8.60
N LEU A 45 -0.74 12.01 7.58
CA LEU A 45 -1.24 13.36 7.31
C LEU A 45 -2.73 13.37 6.93
N LEU A 46 -3.17 12.41 6.12
CA LEU A 46 -4.59 12.24 5.77
C LEU A 46 -5.44 11.94 7.02
N ALA A 47 -4.95 11.06 7.91
CA ALA A 47 -5.59 10.76 9.19
C ALA A 47 -5.59 11.95 10.16
N ASP A 48 -4.73 12.94 9.92
CA ASP A 48 -4.67 14.19 10.65
C ASP A 48 -5.44 15.34 9.97
N GLY A 49 -6.23 15.02 8.94
CA GLY A 49 -7.13 15.95 8.27
C GLY A 49 -6.49 16.82 7.20
N VAL A 50 -5.26 16.53 6.77
CA VAL A 50 -4.65 17.19 5.61
C VAL A 50 -5.44 16.80 4.35
N ALA A 51 -5.85 17.79 3.57
CA ALA A 51 -6.53 17.54 2.31
C ALA A 51 -5.57 16.86 1.31
N PRO A 52 -6.05 15.92 0.47
CA PRO A 52 -5.18 15.20 -0.47
C PRO A 52 -4.35 16.09 -1.40
N ASP A 53 -4.90 17.21 -1.86
CA ASP A 53 -4.25 18.19 -2.73
C ASP A 53 -3.24 19.10 -2.00
N LYS A 54 -3.11 18.95 -0.68
CA LYS A 54 -2.21 19.72 0.20
C LYS A 54 -1.17 18.85 0.90
N LEU A 55 -1.01 17.59 0.49
CA LEU A 55 -0.03 16.68 1.10
C LEU A 55 1.42 17.13 0.89
N TYR A 56 1.75 17.66 -0.29
CA TYR A 56 3.13 17.96 -0.68
C TYR A 56 3.43 19.47 -0.68
N PRO A 57 4.62 19.90 -0.21
CA PRO A 57 5.66 19.09 0.44
C PRO A 57 5.20 18.51 1.80
N LEU A 58 5.66 17.32 2.15
CA LEU A 58 5.21 16.62 3.36
C LEU A 58 5.63 17.38 4.62
N ASP A 59 4.68 17.67 5.50
CA ASP A 59 4.96 18.10 6.88
C ASP A 59 5.36 16.88 7.72
N LEU A 60 6.67 16.59 7.74
CA LEU A 60 7.21 15.42 8.43
C LEU A 60 7.00 15.49 9.95
N ASP A 61 7.10 16.67 10.56
CA ASP A 61 6.91 16.84 12.01
C ASP A 61 5.48 16.47 12.40
N ARG A 62 4.50 16.97 11.63
CA ARG A 62 3.09 16.61 11.81
C ARG A 62 2.83 15.13 11.57
N ALA A 63 3.40 14.55 10.51
CA ALA A 63 3.25 13.12 10.21
C ALA A 63 3.79 12.23 11.34
N PHE A 64 5.00 12.50 11.84
CA PHE A 64 5.58 11.75 12.95
C PHE A 64 4.82 11.93 14.26
N LYS A 65 4.40 13.17 14.58
CA LYS A 65 3.58 13.44 15.76
C LYS A 65 2.25 12.68 15.71
N LYS A 66 1.66 12.53 14.51
CA LYS A 66 0.47 11.72 14.32
C LYS A 66 0.76 10.23 14.49
N LEU A 67 1.85 9.72 13.92
CA LEU A 67 2.28 8.33 14.11
C LEU A 67 2.56 8.01 15.59
N ASP A 68 3.10 8.96 16.37
CA ASP A 68 3.33 8.80 17.81
C ASP A 68 2.05 8.46 18.58
N THR A 69 0.87 8.92 18.14
CA THR A 69 -0.39 8.65 18.85
C THR A 69 -0.79 7.17 18.82
N ILE A 70 -0.24 6.39 17.89
CA ILE A 70 -0.49 4.95 17.77
C ILE A 70 0.79 4.10 17.81
N LYS A 71 1.97 4.70 18.02
CA LYS A 71 3.27 4.02 17.82
C LYS A 71 3.42 2.72 18.59
N LYS A 72 2.98 2.70 19.85
CA LYS A 72 2.97 1.50 20.72
C LYS A 72 2.08 0.36 20.21
N ASP A 73 1.16 0.66 19.30
CA ASP A 73 0.19 -0.28 18.74
C ASP A 73 0.55 -0.69 17.31
N ILE A 74 1.64 -0.19 16.74
CA ILE A 74 2.13 -0.56 15.42
C ILE A 74 2.95 -1.86 15.49
N VAL A 75 2.65 -2.79 14.58
CA VAL A 75 3.48 -3.93 14.21
C VAL A 75 3.97 -3.68 12.79
N TRP A 76 5.28 -3.62 12.61
CA TRP A 76 5.90 -3.29 11.34
C TRP A 76 6.07 -4.53 10.45
N TRP A 77 5.59 -4.46 9.21
CA TRP A 77 5.85 -5.49 8.22
C TRP A 77 6.97 -5.06 7.26
N GLY A 78 7.94 -5.95 7.06
CA GLY A 78 9.08 -5.74 6.15
C GLY A 78 8.87 -6.30 4.75
N GLY A 79 7.86 -7.16 4.57
CA GLY A 79 7.52 -7.77 3.29
C GLY A 79 6.06 -8.22 3.21
N GLY A 80 5.56 -8.38 1.98
CA GLY A 80 4.13 -8.61 1.73
C GLY A 80 3.57 -9.87 2.39
N ALA A 81 4.31 -10.99 2.43
CA ALA A 81 3.86 -12.21 3.11
C ALA A 81 3.67 -12.01 4.62
N GLN A 82 4.56 -11.24 5.26
CA GLN A 82 4.42 -10.89 6.68
C GLN A 82 3.15 -10.05 6.90
N SER A 83 2.86 -9.10 6.02
CA SER A 83 1.61 -8.31 6.11
C SER A 83 0.38 -9.22 6.07
N GLN A 84 0.36 -10.22 5.18
CA GLN A 84 -0.75 -11.17 5.06
C GLN A 84 -0.92 -11.98 6.33
N GLN A 85 0.18 -12.53 6.85
CA GLN A 85 0.17 -13.34 8.07
C GLN A 85 -0.38 -12.54 9.26
N LEU A 86 0.11 -11.33 9.48
CA LEU A 86 -0.31 -10.46 10.58
C LEU A 86 -1.83 -10.21 10.54
N LEU A 87 -2.37 -9.90 9.35
CA LEU A 87 -3.78 -9.61 9.19
C LEU A 87 -4.65 -10.87 9.31
N ALA A 88 -4.26 -11.95 8.65
CA ALA A 88 -5.02 -13.20 8.63
C ALA A 88 -5.09 -13.87 10.00
N SER A 89 -3.98 -13.85 10.78
CA SER A 89 -3.95 -14.38 12.14
C SER A 89 -4.76 -13.53 13.13
N GLY A 90 -5.08 -12.28 12.75
CA GLY A 90 -5.69 -11.30 13.63
C GLY A 90 -4.72 -10.79 14.71
N GLU A 91 -3.41 -10.97 14.54
CA GLU A 91 -2.39 -10.32 15.36
C GLU A 91 -2.53 -8.79 15.26
N VAL A 92 -2.87 -8.30 14.06
CA VAL A 92 -3.31 -6.93 13.84
C VAL A 92 -4.79 -6.91 13.48
N ALA A 93 -5.53 -5.90 13.96
CA ALA A 93 -6.94 -5.72 13.62
C ALA A 93 -7.10 -5.10 12.22
N MET A 94 -6.15 -4.23 11.84
CA MET A 94 -6.13 -3.52 10.56
C MET A 94 -4.74 -3.02 10.21
N GLY A 95 -4.53 -2.60 8.97
CA GLY A 95 -3.25 -2.09 8.52
C GLY A 95 -3.29 -1.42 7.15
N GLN A 96 -2.24 -0.67 6.87
CA GLN A 96 -1.90 -0.32 5.49
C GLN A 96 -1.36 -1.57 4.80
N MET A 97 -2.03 -1.96 3.73
CA MET A 97 -1.75 -3.18 2.97
C MET A 97 -1.61 -2.89 1.48
N TRP A 98 -0.78 -3.68 0.80
CA TRP A 98 -0.82 -3.76 -0.66
C TRP A 98 -2.08 -4.54 -1.09
N ASN A 99 -2.81 -4.04 -2.10
CA ASN A 99 -4.13 -4.56 -2.42
C ASN A 99 -4.09 -6.04 -2.84
N GLY A 100 -3.10 -6.45 -3.63
CA GLY A 100 -2.95 -7.85 -4.05
C GLY A 100 -2.73 -8.82 -2.89
N ARG A 101 -2.19 -8.35 -1.76
CA ARG A 101 -2.00 -9.19 -0.56
C ARG A 101 -3.31 -9.50 0.15
N VAL A 102 -4.22 -8.55 0.22
CA VAL A 102 -5.56 -8.79 0.78
C VAL A 102 -6.42 -9.58 -0.21
N TYR A 103 -6.31 -9.31 -1.51
CA TYR A 103 -6.97 -10.11 -2.54
C TYR A 103 -6.61 -11.60 -2.41
N ALA A 104 -5.32 -11.94 -2.29
CA ALA A 104 -4.90 -13.32 -2.09
C ALA A 104 -5.50 -13.95 -0.80
N LEU A 105 -5.56 -13.20 0.30
CA LEU A 105 -6.22 -13.68 1.52
C LEU A 105 -7.72 -13.94 1.33
N GLN A 106 -8.41 -13.10 0.55
CA GLN A 106 -9.81 -13.31 0.22
C GLN A 106 -10.02 -14.54 -0.66
N GLN A 107 -9.11 -14.80 -1.62
CA GLN A 107 -9.11 -16.03 -2.41
C GLN A 107 -8.91 -17.28 -1.54
N ASP A 108 -8.10 -17.18 -0.49
CA ASP A 108 -7.87 -18.25 0.49
C ASP A 108 -9.01 -18.38 1.53
N GLY A 109 -10.05 -17.54 1.44
CA GLY A 109 -11.20 -17.56 2.35
C GLY A 109 -10.92 -17.00 3.75
N ALA A 110 -9.84 -16.24 3.94
CA ALA A 110 -9.57 -15.58 5.20
C ALA A 110 -10.63 -14.48 5.47
N PRO A 111 -11.03 -14.26 6.74
CA PRO A 111 -12.05 -13.28 7.10
C PRO A 111 -11.47 -11.86 7.09
N VAL A 112 -11.18 -11.33 5.91
CA VAL A 112 -10.57 -10.02 5.72
C VAL A 112 -11.37 -9.14 4.77
N GLY A 113 -11.52 -7.88 5.18
CA GLY A 113 -12.13 -6.83 4.38
C GLY A 113 -11.12 -5.76 3.96
N VAL A 114 -11.54 -4.93 3.01
CA VAL A 114 -10.77 -3.82 2.47
C VAL A 114 -11.63 -2.57 2.39
N SER A 115 -11.03 -1.43 2.72
CA SER A 115 -11.51 -0.12 2.28
C SER A 115 -10.55 0.50 1.28
N TRP A 116 -11.12 1.00 0.18
CA TRP A 116 -10.44 1.74 -0.87
C TRP A 116 -10.49 3.26 -0.68
N LYS A 117 -11.16 3.75 0.37
CA LYS A 117 -11.20 5.18 0.67
C LYS A 117 -9.79 5.72 0.89
N GLN A 118 -9.45 6.81 0.22
CA GLN A 118 -8.12 7.42 0.28
C GLN A 118 -6.98 6.44 -0.08
N ASN A 119 -7.23 5.48 -0.98
CA ASN A 119 -6.20 4.51 -1.33
C ASN A 119 -5.00 5.19 -2.00
N LEU A 120 -3.81 4.88 -1.49
CA LEU A 120 -2.55 5.44 -1.98
C LEU A 120 -2.05 4.58 -3.13
N VAL A 121 -1.94 5.16 -4.33
CA VAL A 121 -1.51 4.44 -5.53
C VAL A 121 -0.02 4.56 -5.72
N MET A 122 0.63 3.43 -5.98
CA MET A 122 2.05 3.33 -6.27
C MET A 122 2.28 2.37 -7.45
N ALA A 123 3.45 2.50 -8.08
CA ALA A 123 3.91 1.59 -9.11
C ALA A 123 5.35 1.15 -8.82
N ASP A 124 5.65 -0.10 -9.15
CA ASP A 124 7.01 -0.62 -9.17
C ASP A 124 7.64 -0.42 -10.55
N PHE A 125 8.97 -0.36 -10.58
CA PHE A 125 9.73 -0.11 -11.80
C PHE A 125 10.65 -1.29 -12.09
N LEU A 126 10.56 -1.84 -13.30
CA LEU A 126 11.58 -2.76 -13.82
C LEU A 126 12.78 -1.96 -14.29
N VAL A 127 13.95 -2.26 -13.72
CA VAL A 127 15.21 -1.56 -14.03
C VAL A 127 16.31 -2.56 -14.40
N VAL A 128 17.24 -2.14 -15.26
CA VAL A 128 18.46 -2.90 -15.57
C VAL A 128 19.64 -2.21 -14.89
N PRO A 129 20.24 -2.81 -13.85
CA PRO A 129 21.40 -2.23 -13.18
C PRO A 129 22.55 -1.96 -14.16
N LYS A 130 23.24 -0.82 -14.00
CA LYS A 130 24.40 -0.48 -14.81
C LYS A 130 25.48 -1.56 -14.64
N GLY A 131 25.96 -2.11 -15.75
CA GLY A 131 26.95 -3.20 -15.75
C GLY A 131 26.35 -4.62 -15.69
N ALA A 132 25.03 -4.77 -15.81
CA ALA A 132 24.40 -6.09 -15.88
C ALA A 132 24.99 -6.94 -17.03
N LYS A 133 25.46 -8.15 -16.69
CA LYS A 133 26.10 -9.09 -17.63
C LYS A 133 25.17 -9.61 -18.72
N ASN A 134 23.85 -9.59 -18.47
CA ASN A 134 22.83 -10.16 -19.35
C ASN A 134 21.88 -9.07 -19.91
N LYS A 135 22.43 -7.91 -20.31
CA LYS A 135 21.65 -6.75 -20.76
C LYS A 135 20.59 -7.10 -21.80
N ASP A 136 20.94 -7.81 -22.87
CA ASP A 136 20.00 -8.11 -23.95
C ASP A 136 18.86 -9.02 -23.51
N ALA A 137 19.17 -10.01 -22.67
CA ALA A 137 18.16 -10.89 -22.08
C ALA A 137 17.24 -10.11 -21.11
N ALA A 138 17.80 -9.19 -20.32
CA ALA A 138 17.01 -8.33 -19.43
C ALA A 138 16.05 -7.42 -20.21
N MET A 139 16.48 -6.84 -21.34
CA MET A 139 15.60 -6.04 -22.20
C MET A 139 14.48 -6.88 -22.82
N LYS A 140 14.77 -8.11 -23.28
CA LYS A 140 13.75 -9.05 -23.77
C LYS A 140 12.76 -9.44 -22.66
N PHE A 141 13.26 -9.65 -21.44
CA PHE A 141 12.41 -9.92 -20.29
C PHE A 141 11.46 -8.76 -19.99
N ILE A 142 11.97 -7.52 -19.94
CA ILE A 142 11.13 -6.33 -19.71
C ILE A 142 10.06 -6.24 -20.79
N ALA A 143 10.42 -6.36 -22.08
CA ALA A 143 9.47 -6.33 -23.18
C ALA A 143 8.35 -7.39 -23.04
N ASN A 144 8.70 -8.61 -22.60
CA ASN A 144 7.71 -9.66 -22.33
C ASN A 144 6.85 -9.36 -21.09
N ALA A 145 7.48 -8.96 -19.98
CA ALA A 145 6.81 -8.69 -18.70
C ALA A 145 5.85 -7.50 -18.78
N THR A 146 6.14 -6.50 -19.63
CA THR A 146 5.28 -5.33 -19.87
C THR A 146 4.41 -5.48 -21.13
N SER A 147 4.43 -6.63 -21.80
CA SER A 147 3.54 -6.91 -22.94
C SER A 147 2.07 -6.98 -22.49
N ALA A 148 1.14 -6.80 -23.43
CA ALA A 148 -0.29 -6.85 -23.13
C ALA A 148 -0.70 -8.18 -22.46
N LYS A 149 -0.14 -9.30 -22.93
CA LYS A 149 -0.40 -10.62 -22.34
C LYS A 149 0.28 -10.75 -20.97
N GLY A 150 1.57 -10.42 -20.86
CA GLY A 150 2.32 -10.57 -19.61
C GLY A 150 1.72 -9.76 -18.46
N GLN A 151 1.30 -8.52 -18.73
CA GLN A 151 0.63 -7.68 -17.75
C GLN A 151 -0.79 -8.19 -17.40
N ALA A 152 -1.53 -8.73 -18.37
CA ALA A 152 -2.85 -9.32 -18.09
C ALA A 152 -2.73 -10.59 -17.23
N ASP A 153 -1.82 -11.51 -17.59
CA ASP A 153 -1.55 -12.71 -16.79
C ASP A 153 -1.15 -12.34 -15.35
N PHE A 154 -0.24 -11.37 -15.20
CA PHE A 154 0.19 -10.88 -13.89
C PHE A 154 -0.97 -10.26 -13.10
N SER A 155 -1.81 -9.45 -13.74
CA SER A 155 -2.94 -8.78 -13.08
C SER A 155 -3.99 -9.79 -12.61
N ASN A 156 -4.37 -10.76 -13.44
CA ASN A 156 -5.34 -11.80 -13.08
C ASN A 156 -4.88 -12.64 -11.88
N LEU A 157 -3.57 -12.88 -11.75
CA LEU A 157 -3.00 -13.62 -10.62
C LEU A 157 -2.86 -12.80 -9.33
N SER A 158 -2.70 -11.47 -9.44
CA SER A 158 -2.27 -10.65 -8.30
C SER A 158 -3.25 -9.55 -7.88
N ALA A 159 -4.24 -9.25 -8.72
CA ALA A 159 -5.10 -8.07 -8.62
C ALA A 159 -4.34 -6.73 -8.57
N TYR A 160 -3.09 -6.67 -9.04
CA TYR A 160 -2.46 -5.39 -9.38
C TYR A 160 -2.95 -4.90 -10.74
N ALA A 161 -3.09 -3.58 -10.90
CA ALA A 161 -3.50 -3.01 -12.17
C ALA A 161 -2.38 -3.19 -13.21
N PRO A 162 -2.71 -3.54 -14.46
CA PRO A 162 -1.70 -3.63 -15.52
C PRO A 162 -1.20 -2.23 -15.90
N VAL A 163 0.09 -2.12 -16.20
CA VAL A 163 0.69 -0.87 -16.72
C VAL A 163 0.66 -0.77 -18.25
N ASN A 164 0.10 -1.78 -18.92
CA ASN A 164 -0.12 -1.77 -20.37
C ASN A 164 -1.62 -1.61 -20.66
N THR A 165 -1.99 -0.54 -21.36
CA THR A 165 -3.40 -0.21 -21.65
C THR A 165 -4.11 -1.27 -22.50
N GLN A 166 -3.37 -2.04 -23.29
CA GLN A 166 -3.92 -3.13 -24.11
C GLN A 166 -4.19 -4.42 -23.31
N SER A 167 -3.80 -4.47 -22.03
CA SER A 167 -4.09 -5.61 -21.15
C SER A 167 -5.51 -5.62 -20.62
N VAL A 168 -6.19 -4.46 -20.55
CA VAL A 168 -7.50 -4.32 -19.89
C VAL A 168 -8.54 -5.27 -20.49
N ALA A 169 -8.57 -5.41 -21.81
CA ALA A 169 -9.49 -6.31 -22.51
C ALA A 169 -9.24 -7.81 -22.27
N ARG A 170 -8.14 -8.17 -21.57
CA ARG A 170 -7.72 -9.54 -21.28
C ARG A 170 -7.88 -9.90 -19.79
N LEU A 171 -8.38 -8.98 -18.98
CA LEU A 171 -8.58 -9.22 -17.55
C LEU A 171 -9.83 -10.06 -17.32
N ASP A 172 -9.80 -10.88 -16.27
CA ASP A 172 -10.98 -11.63 -15.85
C ASP A 172 -12.08 -10.66 -15.42
N SER A 173 -13.32 -10.92 -15.84
CA SER A 173 -14.45 -10.00 -15.64
C SER A 173 -14.76 -9.72 -14.17
N THR A 174 -14.41 -10.64 -13.27
CA THR A 174 -14.58 -10.53 -11.82
C THR A 174 -13.44 -9.80 -11.12
N LEU A 175 -12.33 -9.52 -11.82
CA LEU A 175 -11.15 -8.92 -11.20
C LEU A 175 -11.33 -7.43 -10.91
N ALA A 176 -12.13 -6.73 -11.73
CA ALA A 176 -12.24 -5.27 -11.71
C ALA A 176 -12.43 -4.64 -10.32
N PRO A 177 -13.31 -5.15 -9.43
CA PRO A 177 -13.49 -4.59 -8.08
C PRO A 177 -12.24 -4.66 -7.18
N ASN A 178 -11.28 -5.53 -7.51
CA ASN A 178 -10.04 -5.73 -6.74
C ASN A 178 -8.86 -4.91 -7.29
N LEU A 179 -9.04 -4.26 -8.44
CA LEU A 179 -8.03 -3.42 -9.07
C LEU A 179 -8.13 -1.98 -8.59
N PRO A 180 -7.00 -1.28 -8.34
CA PRO A 180 -7.01 0.14 -8.03
C PRO A 180 -7.79 0.98 -9.05
N THR A 181 -7.76 0.61 -10.34
CA THR A 181 -8.43 1.34 -11.44
C THR A 181 -9.94 1.42 -11.32
N ALA A 182 -10.59 0.56 -10.53
CA ALA A 182 -12.02 0.68 -10.23
C ALA A 182 -12.34 1.72 -9.15
N HIS A 183 -11.32 2.23 -8.44
CA HIS A 183 -11.46 3.07 -7.24
C HIS A 183 -10.85 4.47 -7.41
N VAL A 184 -10.74 4.94 -8.66
CA VAL A 184 -10.07 6.22 -9.01
C VAL A 184 -10.65 7.45 -8.30
N ALA A 185 -11.93 7.44 -7.96
CA ALA A 185 -12.58 8.55 -7.25
C ALA A 185 -12.04 8.75 -5.82
N ASP A 186 -11.51 7.69 -5.21
CA ASP A 186 -10.95 7.71 -3.85
C ASP A 186 -9.42 7.62 -3.83
N GLN A 187 -8.78 7.60 -5.00
CA GLN A 187 -7.33 7.49 -5.10
C GLN A 187 -6.62 8.77 -4.67
N ILE A 188 -5.52 8.59 -3.95
CA ILE A 188 -4.55 9.64 -3.70
C ILE A 188 -3.29 9.34 -4.50
N THR A 189 -2.91 10.28 -5.35
CA THR A 189 -1.67 10.22 -6.13
C THR A 189 -0.49 10.61 -5.26
N LEU A 190 0.52 9.74 -5.19
CA LEU A 190 1.77 10.02 -4.49
C LEU A 190 2.74 10.79 -5.41
N ASP A 191 3.48 11.74 -4.85
CA ASP A 191 4.45 12.53 -5.61
C ASP A 191 5.83 11.86 -5.59
N PHE A 192 6.06 11.02 -6.60
CA PHE A 192 7.34 10.32 -6.77
C PHE A 192 8.51 11.26 -7.08
N ALA A 193 8.27 12.46 -7.64
CA ALA A 193 9.33 13.43 -7.89
C ALA A 193 9.79 14.10 -6.58
N TYR A 194 8.85 14.44 -5.71
CA TYR A 194 9.14 14.88 -4.34
C TYR A 194 9.94 13.80 -3.59
N TRP A 195 9.51 12.55 -3.64
CA TRP A 195 10.23 11.45 -2.98
C TRP A 195 11.60 11.17 -3.58
N ALA A 196 11.75 11.24 -4.91
CA ALA A 196 13.06 11.10 -5.54
C ALA A 196 14.05 12.20 -5.10
N LYS A 197 13.55 13.43 -4.90
CA LYS A 197 14.35 14.57 -4.45
C LYS A 197 14.70 14.53 -2.96
N ASN A 198 13.74 14.15 -2.11
CA ASN A 198 13.85 14.31 -0.64
C ASN A 198 14.01 12.97 0.12
N GLY A 199 13.99 11.83 -0.59
CA GLY A 199 13.89 10.50 0.02
C GLY A 199 15.04 10.15 0.98
N ALA A 200 16.25 10.61 0.70
CA ALA A 200 17.41 10.38 1.58
C ALA A 200 17.25 11.07 2.96
N ASP A 201 16.81 12.34 2.95
CA ASP A 201 16.58 13.11 4.17
C ASP A 201 15.38 12.55 4.95
N ILE A 202 14.31 12.21 4.24
CA ILE A 202 13.14 11.54 4.83
C ILE A 202 13.53 10.21 5.46
N ALA A 203 14.35 9.40 4.80
CA ALA A 203 14.82 8.12 5.32
C ALA A 203 15.66 8.28 6.59
N THR A 204 16.52 9.31 6.65
CA THR A 204 17.27 9.64 7.87
C THR A 204 16.31 9.93 9.03
N ARG A 205 15.37 10.86 8.82
CA ARG A 205 14.38 11.23 9.82
C ARG A 205 13.47 10.08 10.24
N TRP A 206 13.07 9.24 9.29
CA TRP A 206 12.27 8.04 9.54
C TRP A 206 13.00 7.07 10.48
N ASN A 207 14.26 6.76 10.18
CA ASN A 207 15.05 5.83 10.99
C ASN A 207 15.32 6.39 12.39
N GLU A 208 15.61 7.69 12.52
CA GLU A 208 15.75 8.37 13.81
C GLU A 208 14.46 8.34 14.63
N TRP A 209 13.30 8.56 13.99
CA TRP A 209 12.02 8.46 14.66
C TRP A 209 11.71 7.02 15.06
N LEU A 210 11.97 6.03 14.20
CA LEU A 210 11.58 4.63 14.41
C LEU A 210 12.22 4.01 15.67
N VAL A 211 13.43 4.43 16.03
CA VAL A 211 14.19 3.88 17.18
C VAL A 211 13.95 4.61 18.50
N LYS A 212 13.24 5.74 18.50
CA LYS A 212 12.82 6.47 19.70
C LYS A 212 11.58 5.85 20.32
#